data_AF-A0A191TLK4-F1
#
_entry.id   AF-A0A191TLK4-F1
#
_cell.length_a   1.000
_cell.length_b   1.000
_cell.length_c   1.000
_cell.angle_alpha   90.00
_cell.angle_beta   90.00
_cell.angle_gamma   90.00
#
_symmetry.space_group_name_H-M   'P 1'
#
loop_
_entity.id
_entity.type
_entity.pdbx_description
1 polymer ?
#
loop_
_entity_poly.entity_id
_entity_poly.type
_entity_poly.pdbx_seq_one_letter_code
_entity_poly.pdbx_strand_id
1 'polypeptide(L)' 'MENIHPQYTFDNAGNPVGVFLPIDDWNAITEELHLDLPEWQKRLLDERVEAYRKNPEAMIDWDSFVAEELSDDE' A
#
# COMPACT_ATOMS: atom_id res chain seq x y z
N MET A 1 -3.85 14.51 16.08
CA MET A 1 -4.53 13.30 16.56
C MET A 1 -5.96 13.68 16.84
N GLU A 2 -6.85 13.31 15.93
CA GLU A 2 -8.29 13.34 16.21
C GLU A 2 -8.60 12.49 17.44
N ASN A 3 -9.61 12.89 18.21
CA ASN A 3 -10.07 12.12 19.35
C ASN A 3 -10.95 10.97 18.84
N ILE A 4 -10.34 9.80 18.68
CA ILE A 4 -11.02 8.59 18.23
C ILE A 4 -11.68 7.91 19.44
N HIS A 5 -12.93 7.47 19.27
CA HIS A 5 -13.71 6.82 20.32
C HIS A 5 -14.08 5.37 19.94
N PRO A 6 -13.12 4.43 20.01
CA PRO A 6 -13.38 3.03 19.70
C PRO A 6 -14.34 2.40 20.71
N GLN A 7 -15.29 1.60 20.23
CA GLN A 7 -16.17 0.79 21.07
C GLN A 7 -15.75 -0.67 21.00
N TYR A 8 -15.52 -1.30 22.15
CA TYR A 8 -15.11 -2.69 22.21
C TYR A 8 -16.31 -3.62 22.37
N THR A 9 -16.31 -4.72 21.63
CA THR A 9 -17.26 -5.82 21.79
C THR A 9 -16.59 -6.97 22.51
N PHE A 10 -17.32 -7.66 23.38
CA PHE A 10 -16.79 -8.71 24.24
C PHE A 10 -17.50 -10.04 24.03
N ASP A 11 -16.78 -11.15 24.23
CA ASP A 11 -17.37 -12.49 24.28
C ASP A 11 -18.10 -12.74 25.62
N ASN A 12 -18.67 -13.94 25.77
CA ASN A 12 -19.39 -14.35 26.97
C ASN A 12 -18.50 -14.45 28.22
N ALA A 13 -17.18 -14.52 28.05
CA ALA A 13 -16.20 -14.53 29.14
C ALA A 13 -15.68 -13.11 29.46
N GLY A 14 -16.15 -12.09 28.74
CA GLY A 14 -15.71 -10.70 28.91
C GLY A 14 -14.37 -10.40 28.22
N ASN A 15 -13.89 -11.25 27.31
CA ASN A 15 -12.71 -10.97 26.51
C ASN A 15 -13.06 -10.08 25.33
N PRO A 16 -12.29 -9.02 25.03
CA PRO A 16 -12.51 -8.21 23.86
C PRO A 16 -12.27 -9.03 22.59
N VAL A 17 -13.27 -9.08 21.71
CA VAL A 17 -13.23 -9.85 20.45
C VAL A 17 -13.35 -8.99 19.20
N GLY A 18 -13.66 -7.70 19.36
CA GLY A 18 -13.82 -6.80 18.24
C GLY A 18 -13.83 -5.34 18.68
N VAL A 19 -13.65 -4.47 17.69
CA VAL A 19 -13.76 -3.03 17.85
C VAL A 19 -14.70 -2.50 16.77
N PHE A 20 -15.62 -1.63 17.17
CA PHE A 20 -16.42 -0.83 16.27
C PHE A 20 -15.85 0.59 16.23
N LEU A 21 -15.59 1.06 15.02
CA LEU A 21 -15.14 2.41 14.72
C LEU A 21 -16.12 3.01 13.69
N PRO A 22 -16.64 4.23 13.91
CA PRO A 22 -17.29 5.00 12.86
C PRO A 22 -16.40 5.11 11.62
N ILE A 23 -17.00 5.20 10.44
CA ILE A 23 -16.25 5.22 9.19
C ILE A 23 -15.33 6.45 9.08
N ASP A 24 -15.75 7.58 9.64
CA ASP A 24 -14.94 8.81 9.64
C ASP A 24 -13.66 8.64 10.48
N ASP A 25 -13.79 8.06 11.67
CA ASP A 25 -12.67 7.71 12.55
C ASP A 25 -11.72 6.69 11.87
N TRP A 26 -12.27 5.70 11.16
CA TRP A 26 -11.47 4.74 10.40
C TRP A 26 -10.69 5.43 9.28
N ASN A 27 -11.34 6.31 8.52
CA ASN A 27 -10.70 7.03 7.43
C ASN A 27 -9.56 7.92 7.92
N ALA A 28 -9.76 8.64 9.02
CA ALA A 28 -8.71 9.44 9.66
C ALA A 28 -7.48 8.61 10.07
N ILE A 29 -7.71 7.43 10.65
CA ILE A 29 -6.64 6.48 10.96
C ILE A 29 -5.97 6.04 9.67
N THR A 30 -6.71 5.68 8.63
CA THR A 30 -6.11 5.20 7.38
C THR A 30 -5.33 6.29 6.67
N GLU A 31 -5.74 7.56 6.73
CA GLU A 31 -4.99 8.66 6.17
C GLU A 31 -3.68 8.90 6.95
N GLU A 32 -3.68 8.80 8.28
CA GLU A 32 -2.46 8.84 9.09
C GLU A 32 -1.59 7.57 8.89
N LEU A 33 -2.23 6.41 8.65
CA LEU A 33 -1.62 5.13 8.30
C LEU A 33 -1.43 4.96 6.79
N HIS A 34 -1.53 6.02 5.98
CA HIS A 34 -0.85 6.05 4.69
C HIS A 34 0.64 6.13 5.02
N LEU A 35 1.11 4.97 5.48
CA LEU A 35 2.44 4.69 5.94
C LEU A 35 3.35 5.09 4.80
N ASP A 36 4.24 6.01 5.12
CA ASP A 36 5.47 6.21 4.37
C ASP A 36 5.98 4.84 3.90
N LEU A 37 6.24 4.72 2.60
CA LEU A 37 6.77 3.47 2.03
C LEU A 37 7.94 3.00 2.91
N PRO A 38 7.98 1.73 3.35
CA PRO A 38 9.10 1.20 4.09
C PRO A 38 10.43 1.56 3.40
N GLU A 39 11.46 1.88 4.18
CA GLU A 39 12.74 2.38 3.64
C GLU A 39 13.38 1.45 2.59
N TRP A 40 13.13 0.14 2.68
CA TRP A 40 13.60 -0.81 1.66
C TRP A 40 12.88 -0.63 0.31
N GLN A 41 11.60 -0.27 0.32
CA GLN A 41 10.82 0.03 -0.89
C GLN A 41 11.27 1.35 -1.52
N LYS A 42 11.49 2.39 -0.69
CA LYS A 42 12.06 3.67 -1.15
C LYS A 42 13.41 3.47 -1.83
N ARG A 43 14.31 2.72 -1.19
CA ARG A 43 15.64 2.40 -1.77
C ARG A 43 15.56 1.62 -3.08
N LEU A 44 14.67 0.64 -3.17
CA LEU A 44 14.46 -0.11 -4.41
C LEU A 44 13.96 0.80 -5.55
N LEU A 45 13.10 1.77 -5.24
CA LEU A 45 12.66 2.77 -6.20
C LEU A 45 13.83 3.68 -6.62
N ASP A 46 14.64 4.16 -5.69
CA ASP A 46 15.83 4.96 -5.98
C ASP A 46 16.82 4.22 -6.89
N GLU A 47 17.11 2.95 -6.60
CA GLU A 47 17.97 2.09 -7.42
C GLU A 47 17.43 1.94 -8.85
N ARG A 48 16.12 1.73 -9.01
CA ARG A 48 15.47 1.62 -10.33
C ARG A 48 15.52 2.94 -11.10
N VAL A 49 15.26 4.06 -10.44
CA VAL A 49 15.33 5.40 -11.05
C VAL A 49 16.76 5.71 -11.49
N GLU A 50 17.76 5.38 -10.67
CA GLU A 50 19.16 5.54 -11.06
C GLU A 50 19.55 4.65 -12.24
N ALA A 51 19.12 3.40 -12.24
CA ALA A 51 19.37 2.47 -13.35
C ALA A 51 18.79 3.01 -14.65
N TYR A 52 17.56 3.52 -14.62
CA TYR A 52 16.94 4.18 -15.76
C TYR A 52 17.71 5.42 -16.21
N ARG A 53 18.11 6.30 -15.28
CA ARG A 53 18.90 7.50 -15.61
C ARG A 53 20.25 7.17 -16.26
N LYS A 54 20.90 6.08 -15.84
CA LYS A 54 22.19 5.63 -16.39
C LYS A 54 22.04 4.98 -17.75
N ASN A 55 20.97 4.23 -17.98
CA ASN A 55 20.73 3.57 -19.26
C ASN A 55 19.22 3.44 -19.56
N PRO A 56 18.59 4.49 -20.12
CA PRO A 56 17.16 4.47 -20.42
C PRO A 56 16.76 3.37 -21.42
N GLU A 57 17.66 2.99 -22.33
CA GLU A 57 17.43 1.98 -23.37
C GLU A 57 17.45 0.54 -22.83
N ALA A 58 17.94 0.31 -21.61
CA ALA A 58 17.92 -1.00 -20.96
C ALA A 58 16.57 -1.35 -20.29
N MET A 59 15.62 -0.42 -20.27
CA MET A 59 14.24 -0.70 -19.85
C MET A 59 13.38 -1.02 -21.06
N ILE A 60 12.56 -2.06 -20.92
CA ILE A 60 11.53 -2.38 -21.88
C ILE A 60 10.42 -1.33 -21.72
N ASP A 61 9.99 -0.75 -22.84
CA ASP A 61 8.84 0.13 -22.89
C ASP A 61 7.58 -0.61 -22.39
N TRP A 62 6.77 0.05 -21.56
CA TRP A 62 5.66 -0.61 -20.89
C TRP A 62 4.60 -1.10 -21.87
N ASP A 63 4.29 -0.31 -22.91
CA ASP A 63 3.32 -0.69 -23.93
C ASP A 63 3.83 -1.90 -24.72
N SER A 64 5.13 -1.95 -24.99
CA SER A 64 5.81 -3.07 -25.65
C SER A 64 5.80 -4.35 -24.80
N PHE A 65 6.11 -4.26 -23.50
CA PHE A 65 6.08 -5.40 -22.57
C PHE A 65 4.67 -6.00 -22.44
N VAL A 66 3.66 -5.14 -22.25
CA VAL A 66 2.27 -5.55 -22.11
C VAL A 66 1.76 -6.21 -23.39
N ALA A 67 2.12 -5.66 -24.56
CA ALA A 67 1.75 -6.24 -25.84
C ALA A 67 2.40 -7.63 -26.06
N GLU A 68 3.65 -7.84 -25.62
CA GLU A 68 4.35 -9.12 -25.75
C GLU A 68 3.77 -10.18 -24.81
N GLU A 69 3.68 -9.90 -23.51
CA GLU A 69 3.28 -10.88 -22.49
C GLU A 69 1.78 -11.19 -22.44
N LEU A 70 0.93 -10.27 -22.89
CA LEU A 70 -0.54 -10.49 -22.92
C LEU A 70 -1.04 -10.93 -24.30
N SER A 71 -0.16 -11.11 -25.29
CA SER A 71 -0.54 -11.61 -26.62
C SER A 71 -0.58 -13.14 -26.71
N ASP A 72 -0.05 -13.86 -25.72
CA ASP A 72 0.02 -15.34 -25.69
C ASP A 72 -1.29 -16.01 -25.21
N ASP A 73 -2.36 -15.25 -24.96
CA ASP A 73 -3.68 -15.72 -24.49
C ASP A 73 -4.75 -15.80 -25.61
N GLU A 74 -4.36 -16.08 -26.87
CA GLU A 74 -5.31 -16.39 -27.99
C GLU A 74 -5.17 -17.80 -28.57
#